data_AF-A0A8S0TLQ7-F1
#
_entry.id   AF-A0A8S0TLQ7-F1
#
_cell.length_a   1.000
_cell.length_b   1.000
_cell.length_c   1.000
_cell.angle_alpha   90.00
_cell.angle_beta   90.00
_cell.angle_gamma   90.00
#
_symmetry.space_group_name_H-M   'P 1'
#
loop_
_entity.id
_entity.type
_entity.pdbx_description
1 polymer ?
#
loop_
_entity_poly.entity_id
_entity_poly.type
_entity_poly.pdbx_seq_one_letter_code
_entity_poly.pdbx_strand_id
1 'polypeptide(L)'
;AGDPLYVLLCCWLAAVGAGLLKSEEILEGVARLRISNDIEFEEENFIAMMNEAREKRAKLRSPVPSIPMVVRAEKALEAIYVCCYGRDPLEEEDERLLRIILNAVFPTVGQPQIETIINEKAKRVAEGTDEIKISEPMPLSKEAVQMQMKDLQFLRQGDEKS
;
A
#
# COMPACT_ATOMS: atom_id res chain seq x y z
N ALA A 1 -9.47 15.80 3.18
CA ALA A 1 -8.19 15.78 2.46
C ALA A 1 -7.36 14.59 2.90
N GLY A 2 -7.19 13.61 1.99
CA GLY A 2 -6.22 12.53 2.17
C GLY A 2 -4.78 13.04 2.03
N ASP A 3 -3.81 12.25 2.48
CA ASP A 3 -2.39 12.54 2.27
C ASP A 3 -1.90 11.81 1.01
N PRO A 4 -1.70 12.51 -0.13
CA PRO A 4 -1.39 11.88 -1.41
C PRO A 4 0.07 11.41 -1.53
N LEU A 5 0.88 11.53 -0.46
CA LEU A 5 2.32 11.29 -0.47
C LEU A 5 2.71 9.92 -1.09
N TYR A 6 1.88 8.91 -0.91
CA TYR A 6 2.19 7.52 -1.28
C TYR A 6 1.48 7.00 -2.54
N VAL A 7 0.77 7.87 -3.27
CA VAL A 7 -0.03 7.47 -4.45
C VAL A 7 0.82 6.76 -5.50
N LEU A 8 1.99 7.30 -5.84
CA LEU A 8 2.87 6.72 -6.86
C LEU A 8 3.51 5.41 -6.41
N LEU A 9 3.84 5.26 -5.12
CA LEU A 9 4.35 4.00 -4.58
C LEU A 9 3.28 2.90 -4.68
N CYS A 10 2.04 3.20 -4.27
CA CYS A 10 0.92 2.27 -4.37
C CYS A 10 0.68 1.82 -5.83
N CYS A 11 0.75 2.77 -6.77
CA CYS A 11 0.68 2.50 -8.19
C CYS A 11 1.82 1.59 -8.69
N TRP A 12 3.06 1.90 -8.31
CA TRP A 12 4.24 1.12 -8.68
C TRP A 12 4.14 -0.31 -8.15
N LEU A 13 3.83 -0.48 -6.85
CA LEU A 13 3.68 -1.79 -6.23
C LEU A 13 2.64 -2.66 -6.94
N ALA A 14 1.48 -2.11 -7.30
CA ALA A 14 0.48 -2.85 -8.04
C ALA A 14 0.90 -3.13 -9.49
N ALA A 15 1.64 -2.22 -10.13
CA ALA A 15 2.12 -2.38 -11.51
C ALA A 15 3.20 -3.46 -11.63
N VAL A 16 4.24 -3.42 -10.80
CA VAL A 16 5.39 -4.35 -10.89
C VAL A 16 5.37 -5.49 -9.89
N GLY A 17 4.71 -5.33 -8.73
CA GLY A 17 4.60 -6.34 -7.70
C GLY A 17 3.51 -7.37 -7.96
N ALA A 18 2.53 -7.08 -8.82
CA ALA A 18 1.46 -8.03 -9.14
C ALA A 18 2.01 -9.35 -9.71
N GLY A 19 1.62 -10.46 -9.06
CA GLY A 19 2.09 -11.82 -9.37
C GLY A 19 3.35 -12.24 -8.59
N LEU A 20 4.06 -11.28 -7.98
CA LEU A 20 5.16 -11.52 -7.06
C LEU A 20 4.70 -11.43 -5.60
N LEU A 21 3.93 -10.38 -5.28
CA LEU A 21 3.34 -10.14 -3.97
C LEU A 21 1.87 -10.57 -3.98
N LYS A 22 1.40 -11.06 -2.83
CA LYS A 22 -0.03 -11.25 -2.57
C LYS A 22 -0.69 -9.91 -2.33
N SER A 23 -2.02 -9.87 -2.50
CA SER A 23 -2.79 -8.65 -2.24
C SER A 23 -2.66 -8.20 -0.79
N GLU A 24 -2.67 -9.16 0.14
CA GLU A 24 -2.57 -8.91 1.58
C GLU A 24 -1.22 -8.30 1.93
N GLU A 25 -0.12 -8.79 1.34
CA GLU A 25 1.24 -8.27 1.56
C GLU A 25 1.36 -6.80 1.11
N ILE A 26 0.74 -6.45 -0.02
CA ILE A 26 0.68 -5.06 -0.50
C ILE A 26 -0.11 -4.20 0.50
N LEU A 27 -1.34 -4.62 0.83
CA LEU A 27 -2.24 -3.84 1.67
C LEU A 27 -1.70 -3.66 3.10
N GLU A 28 -1.09 -4.70 3.68
CA GLU A 28 -0.45 -4.62 5.00
C GLU A 28 0.77 -3.70 4.99
N GLY A 29 1.61 -3.77 3.95
CA GLY A 29 2.79 -2.90 3.86
C GLY A 29 2.42 -1.43 3.69
N VAL A 30 1.45 -1.10 2.84
CA VAL A 30 1.01 0.30 2.70
C VAL A 30 0.22 0.79 3.92
N ALA A 31 -0.44 -0.11 4.67
CA ALA A 31 -1.05 0.22 5.96
C ALA A 31 0.02 0.57 7.01
N ARG A 32 1.14 -0.17 7.06
CA ARG A 32 2.28 0.18 7.92
C ARG A 32 2.91 1.49 7.49
N LEU A 33 3.12 1.70 6.19
CA LEU A 33 3.68 2.93 5.65
C LEU A 33 2.87 4.16 6.06
N ARG A 34 1.54 4.08 6.03
CA ARG A 34 0.66 5.17 6.49
C ARG A 34 0.94 5.59 7.94
N ILE A 35 1.36 4.66 8.79
CA ILE A 35 1.57 4.88 10.22
C ILE A 35 3.02 5.29 10.50
N SER A 36 3.98 4.57 9.92
CA SER A 36 5.41 4.82 10.13
C SER A 36 5.89 6.07 9.41
N ASN A 37 5.24 6.41 8.29
CA ASN A 37 5.66 7.43 7.34
C ASN A 37 7.10 7.20 6.83
N ASP A 38 7.59 5.96 6.89
CA ASP A 38 8.95 5.55 6.53
C ASP A 38 8.93 4.84 5.18
N ILE A 39 9.06 5.65 4.12
CA ILE A 39 9.00 5.16 2.74
C ILE A 39 10.24 4.34 2.36
N GLU A 40 11.42 4.71 2.88
CA GLU A 40 12.67 4.03 2.57
C GLU A 40 12.63 2.60 3.09
N PHE A 41 12.21 2.41 4.35
CA PHE A 41 12.10 1.09 4.96
C PHE A 41 11.08 0.19 4.24
N GLU A 42 9.87 0.70 3.96
CA GLU A 42 8.85 -0.13 3.32
C GLU A 42 9.18 -0.42 1.84
N GLU A 43 9.81 0.52 1.12
CA GLU A 43 10.32 0.25 -0.23
C GLU A 43 11.33 -0.90 -0.22
N GLU A 44 12.34 -0.84 0.65
CA GLU A 44 13.35 -1.90 0.78
C GLU A 44 12.69 -3.26 1.10
N ASN A 45 11.71 -3.26 2.01
CA ASN A 45 10.97 -4.46 2.37
C ASN A 45 10.17 -5.04 1.18
N PHE A 46 9.45 -4.20 0.42
CA PHE A 46 8.76 -4.64 -0.79
C PHE A 46 9.71 -5.20 -1.85
N ILE A 47 10.85 -4.56 -2.05
CA ILE A 47 11.89 -5.02 -2.99
C ILE A 47 12.43 -6.38 -2.53
N ALA A 48 12.73 -6.55 -1.25
CA ALA A 48 13.21 -7.81 -0.70
C ALA A 48 12.21 -8.95 -0.93
N MET A 49 10.92 -8.74 -0.60
CA MET A 49 9.86 -9.72 -0.83
C MET A 49 9.70 -10.08 -2.32
N MET A 50 9.75 -9.10 -3.21
CA MET A 50 9.67 -9.34 -4.66
C MET A 50 10.88 -10.13 -5.18
N ASN A 51 12.08 -9.85 -4.67
CA ASN A 51 13.29 -10.58 -5.05
C ASN A 51 13.25 -12.03 -4.56
N GLU A 52 12.81 -12.27 -3.32
CA GLU A 52 12.61 -13.63 -2.81
C GLU A 52 11.60 -14.40 -3.67
N ALA A 53 10.48 -13.78 -4.03
CA ALA A 53 9.47 -14.38 -4.89
C ALA A 53 10.03 -14.74 -6.28
N ARG A 54 10.87 -13.86 -6.88
CA ARG A 54 11.55 -14.12 -8.15
C ARG A 54 12.53 -15.28 -8.05
N GLU A 55 13.36 -15.32 -7.00
CA GLU A 55 14.31 -16.41 -6.78
C GLU A 55 13.63 -17.75 -6.60
N LYS A 56 12.57 -17.79 -5.79
CA LYS A 56 11.78 -19.01 -5.56
C LYS A 56 11.18 -19.53 -6.86
N ARG A 57 10.67 -18.64 -7.71
CA ARG A 57 10.14 -18.96 -9.03
C ARG A 57 11.22 -19.48 -9.99
N ALA A 58 12.39 -18.85 -9.99
CA ALA A 58 13.53 -19.29 -10.79
C ALA A 58 13.97 -20.72 -10.40
N LYS A 59 14.05 -21.01 -9.10
CA LYS A 59 14.35 -22.37 -8.57
C LYS A 59 13.31 -23.40 -9.03
N LEU A 60 12.04 -23.02 -9.05
CA LEU A 60 10.92 -23.87 -9.47
C LEU A 60 10.68 -23.86 -11.00
N ARG A 61 11.46 -23.09 -11.77
CA ARG A 61 11.25 -22.85 -13.22
C ARG A 61 9.81 -22.45 -13.57
N SER A 62 9.17 -21.69 -12.68
CA SER A 62 7.79 -21.23 -12.84
C SER A 62 7.79 -19.76 -13.28
N PRO A 63 6.99 -19.37 -14.27
CA PRO A 63 6.88 -17.96 -14.66
C PRO A 63 6.17 -17.14 -13.58
N VAL A 64 6.33 -15.81 -13.64
CA VAL A 64 5.50 -14.89 -12.85
C VAL A 64 4.08 -14.91 -13.44
N PRO A 65 3.02 -15.07 -12.61
CA PRO A 65 1.64 -15.03 -13.05
C PRO A 65 1.35 -13.72 -13.76
N SER A 66 0.71 -13.82 -14.91
CA SER A 66 0.25 -12.64 -15.64
C SER A 66 -1.04 -12.15 -15.03
N ILE A 67 -0.95 -11.12 -14.19
CA ILE A 67 -2.14 -10.45 -13.63
C ILE A 67 -2.65 -9.41 -14.64
N PRO A 68 -3.94 -9.39 -14.99
CA PRO A 68 -4.51 -8.40 -15.91
C PRO A 68 -4.29 -6.96 -15.43
N MET A 69 -4.03 -6.04 -16.35
CA MET A 69 -3.73 -4.65 -15.98
C MET A 69 -4.88 -3.97 -15.22
N VAL A 70 -6.13 -4.31 -15.56
CA VAL A 70 -7.33 -3.81 -14.86
C VAL A 70 -7.31 -4.18 -13.37
N VAL A 71 -6.94 -5.43 -13.05
CA VAL A 71 -6.83 -5.92 -11.66
C VAL A 71 -5.68 -5.22 -10.92
N ARG A 72 -4.60 -4.88 -11.63
CA ARG A 72 -3.50 -4.09 -11.05
C ARG A 72 -3.95 -2.67 -10.73
N ALA A 73 -4.68 -2.02 -11.62
CA ALA A 73 -5.22 -0.68 -11.40
C ALA A 73 -6.22 -0.65 -10.23
N GLU A 74 -7.10 -1.66 -10.13
CA GLU A 74 -7.98 -1.85 -8.97
C GLU A 74 -7.16 -1.96 -7.68
N LYS A 75 -6.15 -2.83 -7.65
CA LYS A 75 -5.31 -3.01 -6.47
C LYS A 75 -4.52 -1.75 -6.09
N ALA A 76 -4.07 -0.98 -7.07
CA ALA A 76 -3.42 0.32 -6.84
C ALA A 76 -4.39 1.27 -6.11
N LEU A 77 -5.62 1.37 -6.60
CA LEU A 77 -6.64 2.22 -5.98
C LEU A 77 -6.96 1.76 -4.56
N GLU A 78 -7.08 0.45 -4.31
CA GLU A 78 -7.26 -0.08 -2.97
C GLU A 78 -6.11 0.30 -2.03
N ALA A 79 -4.86 0.14 -2.47
CA ALA A 79 -3.68 0.52 -1.69
C ALA A 79 -3.64 2.03 -1.43
N ILE A 80 -4.00 2.86 -2.41
CA ILE A 80 -4.14 4.31 -2.26
C ILE A 80 -5.19 4.65 -1.20
N TYR A 81 -6.35 3.98 -1.22
CA TYR A 81 -7.34 4.17 -0.17
C TYR A 81 -6.78 3.81 1.20
N VAL A 82 -6.16 2.65 1.36
CA VAL A 82 -5.57 2.24 2.65
C VAL A 82 -4.55 3.26 3.16
N CYS A 83 -3.65 3.70 2.28
CA CYS A 83 -2.48 4.48 2.63
C CYS A 83 -2.75 5.99 2.76
N CYS A 84 -3.53 6.55 1.83
CA CYS A 84 -3.70 7.99 1.65
C CYS A 84 -5.03 8.52 2.20
N TYR A 85 -6.12 7.73 2.11
CA TYR A 85 -7.48 8.20 2.42
C TYR A 85 -8.14 7.46 3.59
N GLY A 86 -7.61 6.31 4.00
CA GLY A 86 -8.29 5.39 4.91
C GLY A 86 -9.68 4.99 4.43
N ARG A 87 -10.70 5.47 5.16
CA ARG A 87 -12.13 5.26 4.85
C ARG A 87 -12.83 6.54 4.42
N ASP A 88 -12.08 7.63 4.26
CA ASP A 88 -12.65 8.91 3.92
C ASP A 88 -13.08 8.91 2.44
N PRO A 89 -14.18 9.61 2.11
CA PRO A 89 -14.59 9.79 0.71
C PRO A 89 -13.54 10.63 -0.05
N LEU A 90 -13.44 10.39 -1.35
CA LEU A 90 -12.61 11.21 -2.24
C LEU A 90 -13.27 12.56 -2.46
N GLU A 91 -12.44 13.61 -2.47
CA GLU A 91 -12.85 14.93 -2.95
C GLU A 91 -12.79 14.95 -4.49
N GLU A 92 -13.59 15.81 -5.13
CA GLU A 92 -13.73 15.85 -6.60
C GLU A 92 -12.39 16.08 -7.32
N GLU A 93 -11.54 16.94 -6.75
CA GLU A 93 -10.22 17.23 -7.31
C GLU A 93 -9.27 16.02 -7.20
N ASP A 94 -9.28 15.34 -6.06
CA ASP A 94 -8.51 14.10 -5.85
C ASP A 94 -8.95 13.01 -6.82
N GLU A 95 -10.27 12.86 -7.02
CA GLU A 95 -10.82 11.91 -7.97
C GLU A 95 -10.36 12.20 -9.41
N ARG A 96 -10.38 13.48 -9.81
CA ARG A 96 -9.89 13.93 -11.12
C ARG A 96 -8.40 13.61 -11.31
N LEU A 97 -7.57 13.88 -10.31
CA LEU A 97 -6.13 13.63 -10.36
C LEU A 97 -5.84 12.11 -10.38
N LEU A 98 -6.56 11.32 -9.60
CA LEU A 98 -6.42 9.86 -9.60
C LEU A 98 -6.76 9.25 -10.96
N ARG A 99 -7.78 9.76 -11.65
CA ARG A 99 -8.07 9.34 -13.04
C ARG A 99 -6.88 9.57 -13.96
N ILE A 100 -6.20 10.71 -13.85
CA ILE A 100 -5.02 11.03 -14.67
C ILE A 100 -3.85 10.09 -14.32
N ILE A 101 -3.54 9.96 -13.03
CA ILE A 101 -2.41 9.16 -12.54
C ILE A 101 -2.60 7.68 -12.91
N LEU A 102 -3.77 7.10 -12.63
CA LEU A 102 -4.02 5.70 -12.93
C LEU A 102 -4.03 5.42 -14.43
N ASN A 103 -4.54 6.33 -15.27
CA ASN A 103 -4.42 6.18 -16.72
C ASN A 103 -2.96 6.27 -17.21
N ALA A 104 -2.13 7.11 -16.58
CA ALA A 104 -0.71 7.22 -16.93
C ALA A 104 0.08 5.96 -16.54
N VAL A 105 -0.20 5.39 -15.36
CA VAL A 105 0.49 4.18 -14.87
C VAL A 105 -0.03 2.91 -15.56
N PHE A 106 -1.33 2.85 -15.86
CA PHE A 106 -2.00 1.67 -16.42
C PHE A 106 -2.61 1.96 -17.80
N PRO A 107 -1.81 2.39 -18.80
CA PRO A 107 -2.32 2.95 -20.05
C PRO A 107 -3.16 1.97 -20.88
N THR A 108 -2.97 0.66 -20.71
CA THR A 108 -3.72 -0.37 -21.43
C THR A 108 -5.10 -0.66 -20.85
N VAL A 109 -5.43 -0.13 -19.67
CA VAL A 109 -6.76 -0.26 -19.06
C VAL A 109 -7.77 0.64 -19.76
N GLY A 110 -7.34 1.84 -20.18
CA GLY A 110 -8.16 2.81 -20.87
C GLY A 110 -9.02 3.66 -19.93
N GLN A 111 -9.28 4.90 -20.36
CA GLN A 111 -9.94 5.91 -19.54
C GLN A 111 -11.34 5.50 -19.02
N PRO A 112 -12.25 4.94 -19.85
CA PRO A 112 -13.58 4.56 -19.37
C PRO A 112 -13.53 3.51 -18.24
N GLN A 113 -12.56 2.59 -18.31
CA GLN A 113 -12.42 1.54 -17.32
C GLN A 113 -11.80 2.09 -16.02
N ILE A 114 -10.81 2.98 -16.10
CA ILE A 114 -10.27 3.69 -14.92
C ILE A 114 -11.35 4.51 -14.22
N GLU A 115 -12.17 5.24 -14.97
CA GLU A 115 -13.29 6.00 -14.41
C GLU A 115 -14.29 5.07 -13.71
N THR A 116 -14.60 3.91 -14.31
CA THR A 116 -15.48 2.91 -13.69
C THR A 116 -14.90 2.40 -12.36
N ILE A 117 -13.61 2.03 -12.35
CA ILE A 117 -12.93 1.54 -11.14
C ILE A 117 -13.00 2.56 -10.01
N ILE A 118 -12.72 3.84 -10.30
CA ILE A 118 -12.75 4.91 -9.31
C ILE A 118 -14.18 5.16 -8.81
N ASN A 119 -15.15 5.28 -9.71
CA ASN A 119 -16.55 5.55 -9.36
C ASN A 119 -17.15 4.44 -8.49
N GLU A 120 -16.92 3.17 -8.87
CA GLU A 120 -17.42 2.03 -8.09
C GLU A 120 -16.78 1.99 -6.70
N LYS A 121 -15.48 2.28 -6.61
CA LYS A 121 -14.78 2.34 -5.32
C LYS A 121 -15.30 3.46 -4.45
N ALA A 122 -15.42 4.68 -4.99
CA ALA A 122 -15.96 5.84 -4.28
C ALA A 122 -17.38 5.59 -3.78
N LYS A 123 -18.22 4.95 -4.62
CA LYS A 123 -19.58 4.53 -4.24
C LYS A 123 -19.57 3.56 -3.06
N ARG A 124 -18.77 2.49 -3.11
CA ARG A 124 -18.67 1.52 -2.00
C ARG A 124 -18.22 2.17 -0.70
N VAL A 125 -17.31 3.13 -0.77
CA VAL A 125 -16.82 3.88 0.41
C VAL A 125 -17.93 4.78 0.97
N ALA A 126 -18.63 5.52 0.11
CA ALA A 126 -19.75 6.38 0.52
C ALA A 126 -20.92 5.60 1.14
N GLU A 127 -21.20 4.39 0.62
CA GLU A 127 -22.23 3.49 1.15
C GLU A 127 -21.78 2.70 2.39
N GLY A 128 -20.49 2.77 2.76
CA GLY A 128 -19.92 2.00 3.87
C GLY A 128 -19.87 0.49 3.62
N THR A 129 -20.00 0.05 2.37
CA THR A 129 -20.00 -1.36 1.96
C THR A 129 -18.62 -1.82 1.47
N ASP A 130 -17.61 -0.96 1.56
CA ASP A 130 -16.26 -1.31 1.13
C ASP A 130 -15.64 -2.34 2.09
N GLU A 131 -15.40 -3.55 1.56
CA GLU A 131 -14.92 -4.69 2.36
C GLU A 131 -13.42 -4.68 2.62
N ILE A 132 -12.69 -3.63 2.25
CA ILE A 132 -11.26 -3.54 2.58
C ILE A 132 -11.14 -3.53 4.10
N LYS A 133 -10.73 -4.68 4.63
CA LYS A 133 -10.25 -4.82 5.99
C LYS A 133 -8.91 -4.12 6.05
N ILE A 134 -8.94 -2.82 6.28
CA ILE A 134 -7.79 -2.09 6.78
C ILE A 134 -7.48 -2.74 8.11
N SER A 135 -6.47 -3.60 8.16
CA SER A 135 -5.97 -4.15 9.41
C SER A 135 -5.55 -2.97 10.26
N GLU A 136 -6.29 -2.70 11.33
CA GLU A 136 -5.80 -1.79 12.36
C GLU A 136 -4.43 -2.31 12.80
N PRO A 137 -3.41 -1.45 12.94
CA PRO A 137 -2.10 -1.89 13.38
C PRO A 137 -2.27 -2.70 14.65
N MET A 138 -1.85 -3.98 14.61
CA MET A 138 -1.92 -4.81 15.80
C MET A 138 -1.13 -4.10 16.89
N PRO A 139 -1.72 -3.90 18.09
CA PRO A 139 -0.97 -3.34 19.20
C PRO A 139 0.26 -4.23 19.43
N LEU A 140 1.41 -3.59 19.61
CA LEU A 140 2.65 -4.28 19.93
C LEU A 140 2.41 -5.26 21.09
N SER A 141 3.02 -6.44 21.02
CA SER A 141 2.97 -7.36 22.15
C SER A 141 3.54 -6.67 23.40
N LYS A 142 3.04 -7.04 24.59
CA LYS A 142 3.51 -6.45 25.86
C LYS A 142 5.03 -6.54 26.02
N GLU A 143 5.61 -7.60 25.47
CA GLU A 143 7.07 -7.85 25.44
C GLU A 143 7.80 -6.86 24.53
N ALA A 144 7.28 -6.60 23.32
CA ALA A 144 7.85 -5.61 22.41
C ALA A 144 7.76 -4.18 22.96
N VAL A 145 6.64 -3.85 23.62
CA VAL A 145 6.47 -2.56 24.33
C VAL A 145 7.47 -2.43 25.47
N GLN A 146 7.67 -3.47 26.28
CA GLN A 146 8.66 -3.44 27.37
C GLN A 146 10.09 -3.29 26.86
N MET A 147 10.42 -3.91 25.73
CA MET A 147 11.74 -3.80 25.12
C MET A 147 11.99 -2.38 24.62
N GLN A 148 11.04 -1.79 23.87
CA GLN A 148 11.13 -0.39 23.42
C GLN A 148 11.21 0.61 24.59
N MET A 149 10.45 0.39 25.66
CA MET A 149 10.51 1.23 26.86
C MET A 149 11.88 1.16 27.55
N LYS A 150 12.54 -0.01 27.55
CA LYS A 150 13.91 -0.14 28.05
C LYS A 150 14.89 0.62 27.16
N ASP A 151 14.82 0.46 25.84
CA ASP A 151 15.72 1.14 24.91
C ASP A 151 15.59 2.67 25.01
N LEU A 152 14.36 3.18 25.14
CA LEU A 152 14.09 4.60 25.40
C LEU A 152 14.67 5.09 26.73
N GLN A 153 14.61 4.28 27.78
CA GLN A 153 15.23 4.61 29.08
C GLN A 153 16.75 4.64 28.99
N PHE A 154 17.36 3.72 28.23
CA PHE A 154 18.81 3.71 28.01
C PHE A 154 19.28 4.97 27.25
N LEU A 155 18.55 5.38 26.22
CA LEU A 155 18.85 6.60 25.46
C LEU A 155 18.77 7.85 26.35
N ARG A 156 17.72 7.98 27.16
CA ARG A 156 17.56 9.10 28.11
C ARG A 156 18.67 9.17 29.16
N GLN A 157 19.15 8.02 29.64
CA GLN A 157 20.27 7.99 30.58
C GLN A 157 21.62 8.33 29.92
N GLY A 158 21.73 8.19 28.61
CA GLY A 158 22.90 8.64 27.84
C GLY A 158 22.95 10.17 27.70
N ASP A 159 21.79 10.79 27.47
CA ASP A 159 21.65 12.24 27.34
C ASP A 159 21.86 12.98 28.68
N GLU A 160 21.44 12.39 29.81
CA GLU A 160 21.68 12.95 31.15
C GLU A 160 23.15 12.85 31.62
N LYS A 161 24.01 12.13 30.87
CA LYS A 161 25.43 11.93 31.19
C LYS A 161 26.40 12.68 30.28
N SER A 162 25.91 13.54 29.39
CA SER A 162 26.72 14.48 28.58
C SER A 162 26.63 15.91 29.08
#